data_AF-A0A1V4Z0Z7-F1
#
_entry.id   AF-A0A1V4Z0Z7-F1
#
_cell.length_a   1.000
_cell.length_b   1.000
_cell.length_c   1.000
_cell.angle_alpha   90.00
_cell.angle_beta   90.00
_cell.angle_gamma   90.00
#
_symmetry.space_group_name_H-M   'P 1'
#
loop_
_entity.id
_entity.type
_entity.pdbx_description
1 polymer ?
#
loop_
_entity_poly.entity_id
_entity_poly.type
_entity_poly.pdbx_seq_one_letter_code
_entity_poly.pdbx_strand_id
1 'polypeptide(L)'
;MLAYISLEYSSDGPSPSNIDQILESAGLRRQGAYYYLEVPSEEELAPALDRLHGYLKGSGVRYRLSEVREQDAPPAEGTVSREIMDIIAAQLRDTGGSNLQELRFSTSMEEGELVRALEMLIEEGRVTAHFEGTTTLYRYAGPMLRSLCR
;
A
#
# COMPACT_ATOMS: atom_id res chain seq x y z
N MET A 1 0.78 -14.75 -13.41
CA MET A 1 1.41 -13.55 -13.99
C MET A 1 0.60 -12.34 -13.56
N LEU A 2 1.27 -11.25 -13.18
CA LEU A 2 0.63 -10.00 -12.78
C LEU A 2 0.74 -8.98 -13.91
N ALA A 3 -0.38 -8.35 -14.27
CA ALA A 3 -0.41 -7.27 -15.22
C ALA A 3 -0.86 -5.98 -14.53
N TYR A 4 -0.07 -4.91 -14.66
CA TYR A 4 -0.37 -3.62 -14.07
C TYR A 4 -1.06 -2.71 -15.10
N ILE A 5 -2.09 -2.02 -14.64
CA ILE A 5 -2.98 -1.22 -15.46
C ILE A 5 -3.09 0.16 -14.81
N SER A 6 -2.73 1.19 -15.56
CA SER A 6 -2.98 2.58 -15.19
C SER A 6 -4.27 3.05 -15.83
N LEU A 7 -5.06 3.82 -15.08
CA LEU A 7 -6.31 4.40 -15.55
C LEU A 7 -6.16 5.90 -15.71
N GLU A 8 -6.58 6.38 -16.88
CA GLU A 8 -6.68 7.79 -17.17
C GLU A 8 -8.17 8.16 -17.20
N TYR A 9 -8.59 8.87 -16.15
CA TYR A 9 -9.94 9.40 -16.03
C TYR A 9 -10.02 10.70 -16.85
N SER A 10 -10.97 10.78 -17.78
CA SER A 10 -11.30 12.07 -18.39
C SER A 10 -12.05 12.92 -17.37
N SER A 11 -11.75 14.21 -17.26
CA SER A 11 -12.33 15.14 -16.27
C SER A 11 -13.87 15.29 -16.33
N ASP A 12 -14.51 14.74 -17.35
CA ASP A 12 -15.97 14.73 -17.58
C ASP A 12 -16.62 13.38 -17.21
N GLY A 13 -15.83 12.44 -16.68
CA GLY A 13 -16.20 11.04 -16.47
C GLY A 13 -16.89 10.75 -15.13
N PRO A 14 -17.43 9.52 -14.99
CA PRO A 14 -18.04 9.03 -13.76
C PRO A 14 -17.06 9.05 -12.59
N SER A 15 -17.59 9.22 -11.38
CA SER A 15 -16.79 9.32 -10.17
C SER A 15 -15.88 8.09 -9.96
N PRO A 16 -14.66 8.26 -9.43
CA PRO A 16 -13.67 7.19 -9.28
C PRO A 16 -14.21 5.94 -8.58
N SER A 17 -15.08 6.12 -7.57
CA SER A 17 -15.70 5.02 -6.82
C SER A 17 -16.56 4.09 -7.66
N ASN A 18 -17.22 4.61 -8.70
CA ASN A 18 -18.07 3.80 -9.58
C ASN A 18 -17.22 2.93 -10.51
N ILE A 19 -16.04 3.42 -10.88
CA ILE A 19 -15.06 2.72 -11.71
C ILE A 19 -14.34 1.65 -10.88
N ASP A 20 -13.93 1.95 -9.64
CA ASP A 20 -13.40 0.96 -8.70
C ASP A 20 -14.31 -0.27 -8.60
N GLN A 21 -15.63 -0.06 -8.42
CA GLN A 21 -16.59 -1.16 -8.29
C GLN A 21 -16.74 -2.00 -9.57
N ILE A 22 -16.68 -1.37 -10.74
CA ILE A 22 -16.69 -2.07 -12.04
C ILE A 22 -15.43 -2.92 -12.22
N LEU A 23 -14.28 -2.38 -11.82
CA LEU A 23 -12.98 -3.03 -11.94
C LEU A 23 -12.84 -4.20 -10.96
N GLU A 24 -13.28 -4.04 -9.72
CA GLU A 24 -13.38 -5.14 -8.75
C GLU A 24 -14.30 -6.25 -9.27
N SER A 25 -15.43 -5.89 -9.88
CA SER A 25 -16.34 -6.85 -10.51
C SER A 25 -15.72 -7.58 -11.70
N ALA A 26 -14.77 -6.94 -12.39
CA ALA A 26 -13.98 -7.53 -13.47
C ALA A 26 -12.77 -8.35 -12.96
N GLY A 27 -12.54 -8.40 -11.64
CA GLY A 27 -11.45 -9.15 -11.01
C GLY A 27 -10.14 -8.39 -10.86
N LEU A 28 -10.13 -7.07 -11.14
CA LEU A 28 -8.97 -6.23 -10.89
C LEU A 28 -8.95 -5.81 -9.42
N ARG A 29 -7.74 -5.68 -8.88
CA ARG A 29 -7.53 -5.18 -7.53
C ARG A 29 -6.80 -3.85 -7.59
N ARG A 30 -7.24 -2.89 -6.80
CA ARG A 30 -6.58 -1.59 -6.69
C ARG A 30 -5.36 -1.69 -5.77
N GLN A 31 -4.28 -1.04 -6.19
CA GLN A 31 -3.02 -0.91 -5.46
C GLN A 31 -2.51 0.52 -5.60
N GLY A 32 -2.89 1.36 -4.63
CA GLY A 32 -2.59 2.80 -4.67
C GLY A 32 -3.20 3.49 -5.90
N ALA A 33 -2.34 3.95 -6.81
CA ALA A 33 -2.70 4.63 -8.06
C ALA A 33 -2.86 3.68 -9.26
N TYR A 34 -2.56 2.40 -9.10
CA TYR A 34 -2.59 1.40 -10.17
C TYR A 34 -3.60 0.30 -9.86
N TYR A 35 -4.00 -0.43 -10.90
CA TYR A 35 -4.79 -1.64 -10.78
C TYR A 35 -3.94 -2.82 -11.25
N TYR A 36 -4.04 -3.94 -10.56
CA TYR A 36 -3.38 -5.18 -10.99
C TYR A 36 -4.42 -6.25 -11.30
N LEU A 37 -4.10 -7.05 -12.31
CA LEU A 37 -4.86 -8.22 -12.71
C LEU A 37 -3.94 -9.44 -12.63
N GLU A 38 -4.39 -10.44 -11.87
CA GLU A 38 -3.72 -11.73 -11.81
C GLU A 38 -4.29 -12.65 -12.90
N VAL A 39 -3.45 -13.02 -13.85
CA VAL A 39 -3.79 -13.98 -14.91
C VAL A 39 -2.90 -15.21 -14.83
N PRO A 40 -3.42 -16.41 -15.11
CA PRO A 40 -2.64 -17.64 -15.03
C PRO A 40 -1.51 -17.67 -16.07
N SER A 41 -1.74 -17.10 -17.26
CA SER A 41 -0.80 -17.04 -18.38
C SER A 41 -0.98 -15.76 -19.20
N GLU A 42 0.04 -15.39 -19.99
CA GLU A 42 -0.03 -14.23 -20.91
C GLU A 42 -1.14 -14.39 -21.97
N GLU A 43 -1.41 -15.62 -22.41
CA GLU A 43 -2.49 -15.93 -23.37
C GLU A 43 -3.88 -15.57 -22.82
N GLU A 44 -4.06 -15.61 -21.49
CA GLU A 44 -5.30 -15.25 -20.81
C GLU A 44 -5.39 -13.74 -20.51
N LEU A 45 -4.29 -12.99 -20.69
CA LEU A 45 -4.28 -11.53 -20.51
C LEU A 45 -5.11 -10.84 -21.59
N ALA A 46 -4.92 -11.20 -22.85
CA ALA A 46 -5.65 -10.62 -23.98
C ALA A 46 -7.19 -10.73 -23.83
N PRO A 47 -7.78 -11.92 -23.56
CA PRO A 47 -9.23 -12.03 -23.35
C PRO A 47 -9.70 -11.34 -22.08
N ALA A 48 -8.88 -11.26 -21.03
CA ALA A 48 -9.24 -10.52 -19.82
C ALA A 48 -9.29 -9.00 -20.07
N LEU A 49 -8.35 -8.46 -20.85
CA LEU A 49 -8.37 -7.05 -21.27
C LEU A 49 -9.54 -6.74 -22.21
N ASP A 50 -9.92 -7.68 -23.08
CA ASP A 50 -11.08 -7.51 -23.95
C ASP A 50 -12.38 -7.42 -23.14
N ARG A 51 -12.53 -8.26 -22.11
CA ARG A 51 -13.65 -8.16 -21.15
C ARG A 51 -13.62 -6.83 -20.40
N LEU A 52 -12.45 -6.43 -19.88
CA LEU A 52 -12.25 -5.15 -19.21
C LEU A 52 -12.63 -3.98 -20.10
N HIS A 53 -12.22 -4.02 -21.38
CA HIS A 53 -12.60 -3.03 -22.38
C HIS A 53 -14.12 -2.97 -22.53
N GLY A 54 -14.79 -4.12 -22.58
CA GLY A 54 -16.25 -4.22 -22.60
C GLY A 54 -16.91 -3.56 -21.39
N TYR A 55 -16.36 -3.76 -20.19
CA TYR A 55 -16.87 -3.14 -18.95
C TYR A 55 -16.63 -1.63 -18.87
N LEU A 56 -15.50 -1.15 -19.41
CA LEU A 56 -15.15 0.28 -19.44
C LEU A 56 -15.75 1.02 -20.64
N LYS A 57 -16.38 0.28 -21.57
CA LYS A 57 -17.02 0.84 -22.76
C LYS A 57 -18.24 1.65 -22.36
N GLY A 58 -18.19 2.95 -22.61
CA GLY A 58 -19.24 3.90 -22.24
C GLY A 58 -18.99 4.61 -20.91
N SER A 59 -17.94 4.24 -20.18
CA SER A 59 -17.56 4.85 -18.90
C SER A 59 -16.64 6.07 -19.06
N GLY A 60 -16.14 6.35 -20.28
CA GLY A 60 -15.25 7.50 -20.52
C GLY A 60 -13.85 7.38 -19.89
N VAL A 61 -13.49 6.20 -19.38
CA VAL A 61 -12.18 5.91 -18.78
C VAL A 61 -11.32 5.18 -19.80
N ARG A 62 -10.07 5.63 -19.94
CA ARG A 62 -9.07 4.93 -20.74
C ARG A 62 -8.15 4.17 -19.81
N TYR A 63 -7.86 2.92 -20.15
CA TYR A 63 -6.84 2.15 -19.46
C TYR A 63 -5.61 2.02 -20.35
N ARG A 64 -4.44 2.01 -19.73
CA ARG A 64 -3.18 1.76 -20.41
C ARG A 64 -2.46 0.64 -19.69
N LEU A 65 -2.04 -0.35 -20.46
CA LEU A 65 -1.25 -1.45 -19.93
C LEU A 65 0.13 -0.91 -19.63
N SER A 66 0.53 -1.01 -18.37
CA SER A 66 1.81 -0.55 -17.89
C SER A 66 2.67 -1.80 -17.69
N GLU A 67 3.77 -1.91 -18.43
CA GLU A 67 4.80 -2.95 -18.26
C GLU A 67 5.63 -2.73 -16.97
N VAL A 68 4.99 -2.14 -15.96
CA VAL A 68 5.58 -1.95 -14.64
C VAL A 68 5.86 -3.34 -14.10
N ARG A 69 7.12 -3.76 -14.14
CA ARG A 69 7.56 -4.98 -13.46
C ARG A 69 7.24 -4.81 -11.98
N GLU A 70 7.01 -5.92 -11.27
CA GLU A 70 6.81 -5.96 -9.81
C GLU A 70 7.84 -5.12 -9.01
N GLN A 71 8.99 -4.77 -9.60
CA GLN A 71 10.04 -3.91 -9.04
C GLN A 71 9.80 -2.38 -9.15
N ASP A 72 8.96 -1.90 -10.07
CA ASP A 72 8.72 -0.46 -10.32
C ASP A 72 7.30 -0.02 -9.89
N ALA A 73 6.42 -0.98 -9.59
CA ALA A 73 5.17 -0.69 -8.92
C ALA A 73 5.52 -0.32 -7.46
N PRO A 74 4.94 0.74 -6.87
CA PRO A 74 5.04 0.92 -5.43
C PRO A 74 4.59 -0.41 -4.81
N PRO A 75 5.44 -1.07 -4.00
CA PRO A 75 5.21 -2.46 -3.66
C PRO A 75 3.80 -2.56 -3.13
N ALA A 76 3.07 -3.59 -3.60
CA ALA A 76 1.83 -4.04 -3.00
C ALA A 76 1.90 -3.79 -1.50
N GLU A 77 0.81 -3.30 -0.91
CA GLU A 77 0.65 -3.28 0.53
C GLU A 77 0.93 -4.72 1.02
N GLY A 78 2.20 -4.99 1.25
CA GLY A 78 2.69 -6.13 1.99
C GLY A 78 2.00 -5.89 3.29
N THR A 79 1.02 -6.74 3.57
CA THR A 79 0.39 -6.79 4.86
C THR A 79 1.56 -7.01 5.80
N VAL A 80 2.06 -5.92 6.38
CA VAL A 80 3.10 -6.00 7.40
C VAL A 80 2.45 -6.87 8.44
N SER A 81 2.94 -8.09 8.54
CA SER A 81 2.25 -9.11 9.31
C SER A 81 2.14 -8.60 10.74
N ARG A 82 1.02 -8.86 11.39
CA ARG A 82 0.79 -8.35 12.75
C ARG A 82 1.90 -8.75 13.71
N GLU A 83 2.53 -9.90 13.45
CA GLU A 83 3.75 -10.35 14.12
C GLU A 83 4.93 -9.39 13.96
N ILE A 84 5.19 -8.88 12.75
CA ILE A 84 6.25 -7.91 12.49
C ILE A 84 6.00 -6.61 13.25
N MET A 85 4.75 -6.14 13.24
CA MET A 85 4.36 -4.95 14.00
C MET A 85 4.57 -5.13 15.51
N ASP A 86 4.25 -6.31 16.05
CA ASP A 86 4.47 -6.62 17.45
C ASP A 86 5.96 -6.76 17.82
N ILE A 87 6.79 -7.29 16.92
CA ILE A 87 8.25 -7.34 17.10
C ILE A 87 8.82 -5.92 17.18
N ILE A 88 8.44 -5.02 16.26
CA ILE A 88 8.92 -3.64 16.26
C ILE A 88 8.43 -2.89 17.50
N ALA A 89 7.16 -3.08 17.89
CA ALA A 89 6.60 -2.48 19.09
C ALA A 89 7.30 -2.98 20.37
N ALA A 90 7.61 -4.28 20.44
CA ALA A 90 8.37 -4.86 21.55
C ALA A 90 9.79 -4.29 21.60
N GLN A 91 10.46 -4.19 20.46
CA GLN A 91 11.80 -3.60 20.37
C GLN A 91 11.82 -2.15 20.85
N LEU A 92 10.89 -1.33 20.37
CA LEU A 92 10.74 0.07 20.79
C LEU A 92 10.39 0.23 22.27
N ARG A 93 9.66 -0.74 22.84
CA ARG A 93 9.35 -0.78 24.26
C ARG A 93 10.58 -1.12 25.09
N ASP A 94 11.39 -2.07 24.65
CA ASP A 94 12.62 -2.49 25.33
C ASP A 94 13.71 -1.40 25.28
N THR A 95 13.87 -0.73 24.14
CA THR A 95 14.87 0.35 23.99
C THR A 95 14.43 1.69 24.55
N GLY A 96 13.12 1.90 24.77
CA GLY A 96 12.55 3.19 25.22
C GLY A 96 12.50 4.27 24.12
N GLY A 97 12.88 3.90 22.90
CA GLY A 97 12.88 4.74 21.71
C GLY A 97 14.13 4.53 20.87
N SER A 98 13.97 4.44 19.56
CA SER A 98 15.07 4.19 18.62
C SER A 98 14.82 4.93 17.32
N ASN A 99 15.90 5.31 16.64
CA ASN A 99 15.79 5.87 15.30
C ASN A 99 15.64 4.78 14.23
N LEU A 100 15.29 5.16 13.01
CA LEU A 100 15.06 4.22 11.90
C LEU A 100 16.28 3.33 11.62
N GLN A 101 17.49 3.89 11.66
CA GLN A 101 18.72 3.14 11.36
C GLN A 101 19.02 2.11 12.44
N GLU A 102 18.84 2.45 13.72
CA GLU A 102 19.04 1.55 14.86
C GLU A 102 18.03 0.40 14.86
N LEU A 103 16.76 0.70 14.53
CA LEU A 103 15.74 -0.31 14.36
C LEU A 103 16.10 -1.26 13.23
N ARG A 104 16.49 -0.73 12.06
CA ARG A 104 16.90 -1.53 10.91
C ARG A 104 18.06 -2.47 11.25
N PHE A 105 19.04 -1.98 12.01
CA PHE A 105 20.16 -2.79 12.46
C PHE A 105 19.74 -3.88 13.45
N SER A 106 18.85 -3.56 14.38
CA SER A 106 18.39 -4.48 15.42
C SER A 106 17.43 -5.55 14.90
N THR A 107 16.54 -5.20 13.98
CA THR A 107 15.55 -6.12 13.40
C THR A 107 16.04 -6.79 12.13
N SER A 108 17.13 -6.30 11.51
CA SER A 108 17.64 -6.76 10.22
C SER A 108 16.58 -6.77 9.11
N MET A 109 15.65 -5.83 9.16
CA MET A 109 14.56 -5.67 8.18
C MET A 109 14.93 -4.69 7.06
N GLU A 110 14.26 -4.78 5.92
CA GLU A 110 14.40 -3.79 4.85
C GLU A 110 13.79 -2.45 5.27
N GLU A 111 14.41 -1.35 4.82
CA GLU A 111 14.00 0.01 5.17
C GLU A 111 12.56 0.29 4.73
N GLY A 112 12.17 -0.15 3.52
CA GLY A 112 10.82 0.03 3.01
C GLY A 112 9.75 -0.69 3.85
N GLU A 113 10.04 -1.90 4.32
CA GLU A 113 9.13 -2.65 5.19
C GLU A 113 9.03 -2.04 6.58
N LEU A 114 10.18 -1.60 7.14
CA LEU A 114 10.25 -0.98 8.45
C LEU A 114 9.50 0.35 8.50
N VAL A 115 9.66 1.20 7.48
CA VAL A 115 8.94 2.48 7.38
C VAL A 115 7.44 2.25 7.32
N ARG A 116 6.97 1.33 6.46
CA ARG A 116 5.54 0.98 6.36
C ARG A 116 4.98 0.46 7.67
N ALA A 117 5.73 -0.40 8.36
CA ALA A 117 5.32 -0.94 9.65
C ALA A 117 5.21 0.15 10.73
N LEU A 118 6.17 1.10 10.75
CA LEU A 118 6.16 2.22 11.69
C LEU A 118 5.00 3.19 11.40
N GLU A 119 4.69 3.47 10.14
CA GLU A 119 3.53 4.28 9.75
C GLU A 119 2.23 3.66 10.27
N MET A 120 2.01 2.36 10.04
CA MET A 120 0.83 1.65 10.57
C MET A 120 0.76 1.70 12.10
N LEU A 121 1.89 1.50 12.79
CA LEU A 121 1.95 1.57 14.26
C LEU A 121 1.65 2.98 14.79
N ILE A 122 1.99 4.03 14.04
CA ILE A 122 1.65 5.43 14.36
C ILE A 122 0.16 5.68 14.12
N GLU A 123 -0.41 5.19 13.03
CA GLU A 123 -1.85 5.30 12.74
C GLU A 123 -2.71 4.58 13.80
N GLU A 124 -2.28 3.39 14.25
CA GLU A 124 -2.87 2.66 15.37
C GLU A 124 -2.65 3.37 16.72
N GLY A 125 -1.76 4.35 16.79
CA GLY A 125 -1.42 5.08 18.02
C GLY A 125 -0.59 4.27 19.01
N ARG A 126 0.06 3.19 18.57
CA ARG A 126 0.97 2.35 19.38
C ARG A 126 2.36 2.96 19.48
N VAL A 127 2.76 3.74 18.48
CA VAL A 127 4.08 4.38 18.36
C VAL A 127 3.92 5.86 18.06
N THR A 128 4.83 6.68 18.57
CA THR A 128 4.94 8.10 18.24
C THR A 128 6.29 8.37 17.59
N ALA A 129 6.29 9.10 16.49
CA ALA A 129 7.50 9.65 15.88
C ALA A 129 7.72 11.09 16.37
N HIS A 130 8.93 11.38 16.85
CA HIS A 130 9.35 12.73 17.17
C HIS A 130 10.58 13.08 16.34
N PHE A 131 10.54 14.25 15.67
CA PHE A 131 11.67 14.73 14.90
C PHE A 131 12.63 15.49 15.82
N GLU A 132 13.81 14.91 16.09
CA GLU A 132 14.88 15.56 16.85
C GLU A 132 16.02 15.96 15.92
N GLY A 133 16.06 17.24 15.56
CA GLY A 133 17.16 17.87 14.82
C GLY A 133 17.32 17.38 13.38
N THR A 134 17.91 16.20 13.21
CA THR A 134 18.20 15.57 11.91
C THR A 134 17.71 14.13 11.80
N THR A 135 17.14 13.57 12.87
CA THR A 135 16.67 12.18 12.88
C THR A 135 15.27 12.06 13.45
N THR A 136 14.51 11.10 12.95
CA THR A 136 13.20 10.75 13.49
C THR A 136 13.38 9.67 14.54
N LEU A 137 13.07 10.02 15.79
CA LEU A 137 13.06 9.10 16.92
C LEU A 137 11.66 8.49 17.06
N TYR A 138 11.58 7.17 16.97
CA TYR A 138 10.34 6.44 17.20
C TYR A 138 10.31 5.97 18.66
N ARG A 139 9.21 6.22 19.36
CA ARG A 139 9.01 5.79 20.75
C ARG A 139 7.71 5.02 20.87
N TYR A 140 7.72 3.92 21.63
CA TYR A 140 6.51 3.20 21.96
C TYR A 140 5.61 4.06 22.87
N ALA A 141 4.40 4.37 22.40
CA ALA A 141 3.43 5.19 23.10
C ALA A 141 2.40 4.37 23.90
N GLY A 142 2.45 3.02 23.78
CA GLY A 142 1.41 2.15 24.32
C GLY A 142 0.10 2.29 23.54
N PRO A 143 -0.93 1.47 23.81
CA PRO A 143 -2.27 1.75 23.31
C PRO A 143 -2.72 3.08 23.93
N MET A 144 -2.49 4.19 23.22
CA MET A 144 -3.18 5.42 23.52
C MET A 144 -4.66 5.15 23.27
N LEU A 145 -5.43 5.01 24.35
CA LEU A 145 -6.86 5.30 24.34
C LEU A 145 -6.97 6.67 23.66
N ARG A 146 -7.36 6.70 22.37
CA ARG A 146 -7.60 7.93 21.60
C ARG A 146 -8.59 8.79 22.39
N SER A 147 -8.07 9.61 23.28
CA SER A 147 -8.81 10.70 23.88
C SER A 147 -8.80 11.80 22.84
N LEU A 148 -9.95 11.91 22.17
CA LEU A 148 -10.57 13.16 21.77
C LEU A 148 -9.64 14.19 21.12
N CYS A 149 -9.67 14.23 19.79
CA CYS A 149 -9.67 15.52 19.09
C CYS A 149 -10.93 15.58 18.23
N ARG A 150 -11.85 16.44 18.70
CA ARG A 150 -13.14 16.81 18.10
C ARG A 150 -12.92 18.08 17.27
#